data_AF-C5DRH9-F1
#
_entry.id   AF-C5DRH9-F1
#
_cell.length_a   1.000
_cell.length_b   1.000
_cell.length_c   1.000
_cell.angle_alpha   90.00
_cell.angle_beta   90.00
_cell.angle_gamma   90.00
#
_symmetry.space_group_name_H-M   'P 1'
#
loop_
_entity.id
_entity.type
_entity.pdbx_description
1 polymer ?
#
loop_
_entity_poly.entity_id
_entity_poly.type
_entity_poly.pdbx_seq_one_letter_code
_entity_poly.pdbx_strand_id
1 'polypeptide(L)'
;MNGSPVNQDLLEVYINTIEQQIDNKKFFVKQARDAIGSLQTGGMDVHSISSEQWQNFMKRPMFFPERSDPIGLGLASTGFVSRQQSSEQWLEHMEVQLNDMQTMIRNQQQMNHEMTVLLELLLHKLETPSEDNTIQETPVQRNHTLRNELKNFIRDFLSLDLADSQNTAEQVCSDVMVVIERLINYDTNLTTTDFPPSTKGLFRLLLRGNLITLNEVGDKRYVKLTDFASTEVV
;
A
#
# COMPACT_ATOMS: atom_id res chain seq x y z
N MET A 1 -51.20 10.86 -18.47
CA MET A 1 -52.53 11.05 -17.86
C MET A 1 -53.02 12.43 -18.26
N ASN A 2 -54.01 12.49 -19.16
CA ASN A 2 -54.57 13.75 -19.65
C ASN A 2 -55.46 14.35 -18.55
N GLY A 3 -54.98 15.37 -17.86
CA GLY A 3 -55.81 16.19 -16.98
C GLY A 3 -56.87 16.92 -17.80
N SER A 4 -58.12 16.94 -17.34
CA SER A 4 -59.15 17.75 -17.99
C SER A 4 -58.74 19.24 -17.95
N PRO A 5 -59.11 20.04 -18.95
CA PRO A 5 -58.74 21.47 -19.00
C PRO A 5 -59.16 22.23 -17.74
N VAL A 6 -60.28 21.82 -17.12
CA VAL A 6 -60.80 22.38 -15.86
C VAL A 6 -59.82 22.23 -14.68
N ASN A 7 -59.03 21.15 -14.65
CA ASN A 7 -58.04 20.94 -13.58
C ASN A 7 -56.77 21.79 -13.77
N GLN A 8 -56.45 22.17 -15.02
CA GLN A 8 -55.33 23.05 -15.30
C GLN A 8 -55.66 24.49 -14.92
N ASP A 9 -56.86 24.96 -15.27
CA ASP A 9 -57.34 26.29 -14.91
C ASP A 9 -57.42 26.48 -13.37
N LEU A 10 -57.87 25.46 -12.63
CA LEU A 10 -57.93 25.51 -11.16
C LEU A 10 -56.53 25.54 -10.53
N LEU A 11 -55.58 24.80 -11.09
CA LEU A 11 -54.20 24.79 -10.61
C LEU A 11 -53.53 26.15 -10.85
N GLU A 12 -53.76 26.77 -12.00
CA GLU A 12 -53.23 28.10 -12.32
C GLU A 12 -53.79 29.18 -11.38
N VAL A 13 -55.09 29.16 -11.09
CA VAL A 13 -55.70 30.04 -10.08
C VAL A 13 -55.09 29.83 -8.70
N TYR A 14 -54.81 28.58 -8.32
CA TYR A 14 -54.17 28.25 -7.06
C TYR A 14 -52.71 28.75 -7.00
N ILE A 15 -51.95 28.62 -8.09
CA ILE A 15 -50.58 29.16 -8.21
C ILE A 15 -50.60 30.68 -8.06
N ASN A 16 -51.49 31.37 -8.79
CA ASN A 16 -51.63 32.83 -8.69
C ASN A 16 -51.98 33.27 -7.26
N THR A 17 -52.81 32.49 -6.55
CA THR A 17 -53.15 32.75 -5.14
C THR A 17 -51.93 32.58 -4.22
N ILE A 18 -51.10 31.55 -4.44
CA ILE A 18 -49.86 31.34 -3.71
C ILE A 18 -48.90 32.51 -3.92
N GLU A 19 -48.70 32.94 -5.17
CA GLU A 19 -47.79 34.04 -5.51
C GLU A 19 -48.23 35.35 -4.85
N GLN A 20 -49.52 35.67 -4.93
CA GLN A 20 -50.09 36.84 -4.26
C GLN A 20 -49.86 36.79 -2.74
N GLN A 21 -50.10 35.64 -2.09
CA GLN A 21 -49.90 35.49 -0.65
C GLN A 21 -48.41 35.55 -0.26
N ILE A 22 -47.51 35.04 -1.10
CA ILE A 22 -46.07 35.18 -0.92
C ILE A 22 -45.67 36.67 -0.96
N ASP A 23 -46.15 37.42 -1.93
CA ASP A 23 -45.80 38.84 -2.07
C ASP A 23 -46.40 39.68 -0.95
N ASN A 24 -47.62 39.39 -0.50
CA ASN A 24 -48.20 39.99 0.71
C ASN A 24 -47.32 39.73 1.93
N LYS A 25 -46.87 38.48 2.14
CA LYS A 25 -45.98 38.13 3.26
C LYS A 25 -44.62 38.82 3.16
N LYS A 26 -44.03 38.89 1.97
CA LYS A 26 -42.79 39.66 1.75
C LYS A 26 -42.99 41.13 2.09
N PHE A 27 -44.12 41.72 1.73
CA PHE A 27 -44.47 43.10 2.06
C PHE A 27 -44.60 43.29 3.59
N PHE A 28 -45.32 42.41 4.29
CA PHE A 28 -45.42 42.46 5.76
C PHE A 28 -44.05 42.33 6.43
N VAL A 29 -43.18 41.43 5.96
CA VAL A 29 -41.81 41.29 6.47
C VAL A 29 -41.01 42.57 6.24
N LYS A 30 -41.13 43.19 5.07
CA LYS A 30 -40.47 44.46 4.77
C LYS A 30 -40.96 45.58 5.69
N GLN A 31 -42.27 45.74 5.84
CA GLN A 31 -42.85 46.74 6.74
C GLN A 31 -42.44 46.52 8.20
N ALA A 32 -42.39 45.27 8.65
CA ALA A 32 -41.92 44.92 9.99
C ALA A 32 -40.44 45.28 10.18
N ARG A 33 -39.58 44.99 9.18
CA ARG A 33 -38.16 45.37 9.21
C ARG A 33 -37.97 46.89 9.19
N ASP A 34 -38.72 47.60 8.36
CA ASP A 34 -38.66 49.06 8.26
C ASP A 34 -39.11 49.71 9.57
N ALA A 35 -40.16 49.18 10.21
CA ALA A 35 -40.63 49.62 11.53
C ALA A 35 -39.56 49.39 12.61
N ILE A 36 -38.95 48.19 12.65
CA ILE A 36 -37.84 47.89 13.58
C ILE A 36 -36.66 48.85 13.34
N GLY A 37 -36.27 49.06 12.09
CA GLY A 37 -35.20 50.00 11.73
C GLY A 37 -35.51 51.43 12.16
N SER A 38 -36.74 51.90 11.98
CA SER A 38 -37.16 53.23 12.42
C SER A 38 -37.08 53.41 13.94
N LEU A 39 -37.46 52.39 14.71
CA LEU A 39 -37.36 52.39 16.18
C LEU A 39 -35.90 52.40 16.65
N GLN A 40 -35.02 51.67 15.97
CA GLN A 40 -33.58 51.68 16.23
C GLN A 40 -32.96 53.06 15.97
N THR A 41 -33.30 53.69 14.83
CA THR A 41 -32.80 55.05 14.51
C THR A 41 -33.42 56.16 15.39
N GLY A 42 -34.60 55.92 15.95
CA GLY A 42 -35.32 56.83 16.85
C GLY A 42 -34.80 56.86 18.29
N GLY A 43 -33.66 56.23 18.57
CA GLY A 43 -33.00 56.25 19.88
C GLY A 43 -33.50 55.18 20.86
N MET A 44 -34.23 54.17 20.38
CA MET A 44 -34.68 53.03 21.19
C MET A 44 -33.60 51.94 21.23
N ASP A 45 -32.42 52.28 21.76
CA ASP A 45 -31.26 51.38 21.83
C ASP A 45 -31.27 50.57 23.13
N VAL A 46 -32.36 49.82 23.35
CA VAL A 46 -32.55 49.00 24.56
C VAL A 46 -32.15 47.57 24.25
N HIS A 47 -30.93 47.19 24.63
CA HIS A 47 -30.43 45.82 24.53
C HIS A 47 -30.90 44.88 25.65
N SER A 48 -31.71 45.37 26.60
CA SER A 48 -32.19 44.60 27.74
C SER A 48 -33.69 44.35 27.68
N ILE A 49 -34.08 43.09 27.47
CA ILE A 49 -35.47 42.62 27.56
C ILE A 49 -35.71 42.15 28.99
N SER A 50 -36.76 42.63 29.66
CA SER A 50 -37.12 42.11 30.98
C SER A 50 -37.80 40.73 30.88
N SER A 51 -37.64 39.89 31.90
CA SER A 51 -38.28 38.57 31.96
C SER A 51 -39.81 38.67 31.83
N GLU A 52 -40.41 39.71 32.42
CA GLU A 52 -41.86 39.97 32.35
C GLU A 52 -42.31 40.34 30.92
N GLN A 53 -41.52 41.16 30.20
CA GLN A 53 -41.81 41.49 28.80
C GLN A 53 -41.75 40.26 27.90
N TRP A 54 -40.77 39.39 28.10
CA TRP A 54 -40.65 38.13 27.35
C TRP A 54 -41.81 37.17 27.63
N GLN A 55 -42.20 37.01 28.90
CA GLN A 55 -43.36 36.20 29.26
C GLN A 55 -44.65 36.76 28.67
N ASN A 56 -44.80 38.08 28.59
CA ASN A 56 -45.98 38.70 27.98
C ASN A 56 -46.00 38.54 26.45
N PHE A 57 -44.84 38.59 25.80
CA PHE A 57 -44.71 38.34 24.36
C PHE A 57 -45.14 36.90 24.01
N MET A 58 -44.68 35.90 24.75
CA MET A 58 -45.01 34.48 24.49
C MET A 58 -46.49 34.12 24.66
N LYS A 59 -47.28 34.96 25.35
CA LYS A 59 -48.72 34.72 25.55
C LYS A 59 -49.56 34.97 24.30
N ARG A 60 -49.07 35.72 23.31
CA ARG A 60 -49.89 36.16 22.17
C ARG A 60 -49.22 35.81 20.83
N PRO A 61 -49.84 34.95 20.00
CA PRO A 61 -49.39 34.79 18.63
C PRO A 61 -49.62 36.09 17.84
N MET A 62 -48.67 36.47 16.99
CA MET A 62 -48.66 37.77 16.30
C MET A 62 -49.15 37.73 14.85
N PHE A 63 -49.05 36.59 14.19
CA PHE A 63 -49.45 36.44 12.79
C PHE A 63 -50.54 35.37 12.67
N PHE A 64 -51.74 35.82 12.32
CA PHE A 64 -52.87 34.94 12.07
C PHE A 64 -53.04 34.78 10.57
N PRO A 65 -53.04 33.54 10.05
CA PRO A 65 -53.26 33.32 8.62
C PRO A 65 -54.69 33.68 8.24
N GLU A 66 -54.84 34.28 7.06
CA GLU A 66 -56.16 34.52 6.47
C GLU A 66 -56.79 33.20 5.97
N ARG A 67 -58.11 33.19 5.77
CA ARG A 67 -58.82 32.00 5.27
C ARG A 67 -58.36 31.54 3.89
N SER A 68 -57.84 32.46 3.09
CA SER A 68 -57.31 32.21 1.74
C SER A 68 -55.81 31.88 1.73
N ASP A 69 -55.14 31.87 2.88
CA ASP A 69 -53.71 31.59 2.97
C ASP A 69 -53.44 30.08 2.79
N PRO A 70 -52.74 29.66 1.71
CA PRO A 70 -52.46 28.25 1.44
C PRO A 70 -51.34 27.67 2.32
N ILE A 71 -50.88 28.37 3.37
CA ILE A 71 -49.74 27.96 4.21
C ILE A 71 -49.87 26.57 4.81
N GLY A 72 -51.07 26.12 5.17
CA GLY A 72 -51.28 24.78 5.72
C GLY A 72 -50.91 23.68 4.73
N LEU A 73 -51.38 23.80 3.48
CA LEU A 73 -51.05 22.87 2.41
C LEU A 73 -49.59 23.04 1.96
N GLY A 74 -49.09 24.26 1.90
CA GLY A 74 -47.69 24.54 1.58
C GLY A 74 -46.73 23.85 2.54
N LEU A 75 -46.88 24.08 3.85
CA LEU A 75 -46.03 23.49 4.88
C LEU A 75 -46.14 21.96 4.92
N ALA A 76 -47.36 21.43 4.83
CA ALA A 76 -47.58 19.99 4.79
C ALA A 76 -46.89 19.37 3.57
N SER A 77 -47.11 19.92 2.37
CA SER A 77 -46.52 19.42 1.13
C SER A 77 -45.00 19.47 1.18
N THR A 78 -44.40 20.60 1.57
CA THR A 78 -42.94 20.72 1.65
C THR A 78 -42.37 19.79 2.72
N GLY A 79 -43.04 19.65 3.86
CA GLY A 79 -42.61 18.78 4.94
C GLY A 79 -42.63 17.32 4.54
N PHE A 80 -43.71 16.86 3.89
CA PHE A 80 -43.81 15.48 3.42
C PHE A 80 -42.82 15.17 2.31
N VAL A 81 -42.71 16.03 1.29
CA VAL A 81 -41.78 15.83 0.17
C VAL A 81 -40.33 15.83 0.66
N SER A 82 -39.94 16.81 1.48
CA SER A 82 -38.59 16.88 2.04
C SER A 82 -38.26 15.68 2.92
N ARG A 83 -39.19 15.24 3.76
CA ARG A 83 -39.02 14.04 4.60
C ARG A 83 -38.90 12.77 3.75
N GLN A 84 -39.71 12.64 2.70
CA GLN A 84 -39.64 11.49 1.82
C GLN A 84 -38.28 11.44 1.10
N GLN A 85 -37.87 12.53 0.45
CA GLN A 85 -36.60 12.61 -0.27
C GLN A 85 -35.40 12.36 0.63
N SER A 86 -35.36 12.98 1.81
CA SER A 86 -34.27 12.76 2.78
C SER A 86 -34.26 11.34 3.33
N SER A 87 -35.42 10.71 3.53
CA SER A 87 -35.51 9.32 3.94
C SER A 87 -35.04 8.35 2.86
N GLU A 88 -35.38 8.61 1.59
CA GLU A 88 -34.91 7.79 0.45
C GLU A 88 -33.40 7.88 0.32
N GLN A 89 -32.83 9.09 0.34
CA GLN A 89 -31.37 9.30 0.33
C GLN A 89 -30.67 8.62 1.51
N TRP A 90 -31.28 8.66 2.69
CA TRP A 90 -30.74 7.98 3.86
C TRP A 90 -30.74 6.45 3.69
N LEU A 91 -31.81 5.88 3.13
CA LEU A 91 -31.88 4.44 2.87
C LEU A 91 -30.83 4.01 1.85
N GLU A 92 -30.64 4.75 0.77
CA GLU A 92 -29.60 4.48 -0.23
C GLU A 92 -28.21 4.50 0.41
N HIS A 93 -27.91 5.52 1.23
CA HIS A 93 -26.65 5.61 1.95
C HIS A 93 -26.44 4.42 2.89
N MET A 94 -27.47 4.06 3.66
CA MET A 94 -27.41 2.94 4.60
C MET A 94 -27.22 1.60 3.88
N GLU A 95 -27.84 1.39 2.72
CA GLU A 95 -27.70 0.17 1.93
C GLU A 95 -26.26 -0.05 1.46
N VAL A 96 -25.61 1.01 0.95
CA VAL A 96 -24.19 0.97 0.58
C VAL A 96 -23.33 0.62 1.79
N GLN A 97 -23.54 1.31 2.92
CA GLN A 97 -22.78 1.07 4.14
C GLN A 97 -22.97 -0.36 4.67
N LEU A 98 -24.17 -0.92 4.54
CA LEU A 98 -24.47 -2.29 4.97
C LEU A 98 -23.72 -3.32 4.12
N ASN A 99 -23.67 -3.12 2.80
CA ASN A 99 -22.89 -3.98 1.90
C ASN A 99 -21.38 -3.93 2.20
N ASP A 100 -20.84 -2.74 2.46
CA ASP A 100 -19.44 -2.57 2.83
C ASP A 100 -19.13 -3.29 4.16
N MET A 101 -20.02 -3.15 5.16
CA MET A 101 -19.88 -3.85 6.43
C MET A 101 -19.97 -5.37 6.28
N GLN A 102 -20.89 -5.89 5.46
CA GLN A 102 -20.97 -7.33 5.20
C GLN A 102 -19.69 -7.87 4.55
N THR A 103 -19.12 -7.10 3.62
CA THR A 103 -17.86 -7.47 2.95
C THR A 103 -16.71 -7.45 3.94
N MET A 104 -16.61 -6.41 4.77
CA MET A 104 -15.61 -6.33 5.85
C MET A 104 -15.71 -7.50 6.81
N ILE A 105 -16.93 -7.87 7.24
CA ILE A 105 -17.14 -9.01 8.15
C ILE A 105 -16.63 -10.31 7.53
N ARG A 106 -16.95 -10.57 6.26
CA ARG A 106 -16.47 -11.77 5.55
C ARG A 106 -14.94 -11.81 5.48
N ASN A 107 -14.31 -10.69 5.14
CA ASN A 107 -12.85 -10.59 5.07
C ASN A 107 -12.21 -10.83 6.44
N GLN A 108 -12.77 -10.25 7.51
CA GLN A 108 -12.26 -10.45 8.86
C GLN A 108 -12.43 -11.90 9.33
N GLN A 109 -13.54 -12.54 8.98
CA GLN A 109 -13.76 -13.97 9.28
C GLN A 109 -12.73 -14.85 8.57
N GLN A 110 -12.45 -14.58 7.29
CA GLN A 110 -11.41 -15.31 6.55
C GLN A 110 -10.02 -15.10 7.16
N MET A 111 -9.64 -13.86 7.45
CA MET A 111 -8.36 -13.54 8.06
C MET A 111 -8.19 -14.22 9.43
N ASN A 112 -9.24 -14.23 10.25
CA ASN A 112 -9.22 -14.91 11.55
C ASN A 112 -9.02 -16.43 11.37
N HIS A 113 -9.65 -17.03 10.36
CA HIS A 113 -9.46 -18.44 10.05
C HIS A 113 -8.02 -18.73 9.60
N GLU A 114 -7.48 -17.94 8.68
CA GLU A 114 -6.09 -18.07 8.22
C GLU A 114 -5.08 -17.90 9.37
N MET A 115 -5.30 -16.93 10.28
CA MET A 115 -4.49 -16.77 11.48
C MET A 115 -4.58 -17.99 12.41
N THR A 116 -5.76 -18.60 12.54
CA THR A 116 -5.93 -19.82 13.34
C THR A 116 -5.11 -20.96 12.75
N VAL A 117 -5.16 -21.16 11.43
CA VAL A 117 -4.35 -22.16 10.73
C VAL A 117 -2.86 -21.88 10.88
N LEU A 118 -2.42 -20.62 10.76
CA LEU A 118 -1.03 -20.24 10.97
C LEU A 118 -0.56 -20.56 12.39
N LEU A 119 -1.39 -20.27 13.40
CA LEU A 119 -1.09 -20.59 14.79
C LEU A 119 -0.95 -22.10 14.99
N GLU A 120 -1.83 -22.91 14.40
CA GLU A 120 -1.72 -24.37 14.43
C GLU A 120 -0.42 -24.86 13.79
N LEU A 121 -0.03 -24.31 12.64
CA LEU A 121 1.24 -24.64 11.98
C LEU A 121 2.46 -24.26 12.81
N LEU A 122 2.43 -23.09 13.47
CA LEU A 122 3.52 -22.64 14.35
C LEU A 122 3.63 -23.49 15.61
N LEU A 123 2.50 -23.86 16.22
CA LEU A 123 2.45 -24.79 17.36
C LEU A 123 3.00 -26.16 16.96
N HIS A 124 2.61 -26.67 15.79
CA HIS A 124 3.14 -27.93 15.27
C HIS A 124 4.67 -27.87 15.06
N LYS A 125 5.18 -26.74 14.54
CA LYS A 125 6.62 -26.51 14.37
C LYS A 125 7.37 -26.38 15.72
N LEU A 126 6.72 -25.91 16.78
CA LEU A 126 7.31 -25.88 18.12
C LEU A 126 7.40 -27.29 18.73
N GLU A 127 6.39 -28.13 18.46
CA GLU A 127 6.34 -29.52 18.94
C GLU A 127 7.28 -30.46 18.15
N THR A 128 7.55 -30.15 16.88
CA THR A 128 8.55 -30.88 16.08
C THR A 128 9.93 -30.23 16.25
N PRO A 129 10.89 -30.89 16.93
CA PRO A 129 12.23 -30.34 17.06
C PRO A 129 12.84 -30.18 15.66
N SER A 130 13.20 -28.94 15.32
CA SER A 130 13.97 -28.62 14.12
C SER A 130 15.33 -29.30 14.22
N GLU A 131 15.54 -30.38 13.45
CA GLU A 131 16.88 -30.98 13.30
C GLU A 131 17.86 -30.06 12.57
N ASP A 132 17.37 -28.96 12.02
CA ASP A 132 18.18 -28.00 11.28
C ASP A 132 18.87 -27.02 12.24
N ASN A 133 19.96 -27.49 12.86
CA ASN A 133 21.01 -26.62 13.37
C ASN A 133 21.79 -26.06 12.18
N THR A 134 21.14 -25.23 11.37
CA THR A 134 21.85 -24.45 10.36
C THR A 134 22.67 -23.41 11.12
N ILE A 135 23.90 -23.78 11.47
CA ILE A 135 24.87 -22.87 12.07
C ILE A 135 24.96 -21.71 11.09
N GLN A 136 24.51 -20.52 11.51
CA GLN A 136 24.74 -19.30 10.74
C GLN A 136 26.24 -19.05 10.71
N GLU A 137 26.93 -19.66 9.76
CA GLU A 137 28.34 -19.41 9.54
C GLU A 137 28.52 -17.98 9.06
N THR A 138 29.36 -17.23 9.75
CA THR A 138 29.79 -15.92 9.27
C THR A 138 30.53 -16.08 7.93
N PRO A 139 30.52 -15.06 7.05
CA PRO A 139 31.23 -15.14 5.77
C PRO A 139 32.71 -15.51 5.92
N VAL A 140 33.35 -15.10 7.02
CA VAL A 140 34.75 -15.45 7.35
C VAL A 140 34.90 -16.93 7.68
N GLN A 141 34.01 -17.47 8.51
CA GLN A 141 33.99 -18.90 8.84
C GLN A 141 33.75 -19.74 7.59
N ARG A 142 32.77 -19.36 6.77
CA ARG A 142 32.47 -20.05 5.52
C ARG A 142 33.66 -20.02 4.54
N ASN A 143 34.33 -18.87 4.40
CA ASN A 143 35.53 -18.78 3.55
C ASN A 143 36.66 -19.68 4.07
N HIS A 144 36.87 -19.72 5.39
CA HIS A 144 37.85 -20.61 6.01
C HIS A 144 37.51 -22.09 5.77
N THR A 145 36.24 -22.49 5.95
CA THR A 145 35.76 -23.85 5.66
C THR A 145 36.00 -24.21 4.20
N LEU A 146 35.56 -23.37 3.25
CA LEU A 146 35.76 -23.59 1.82
C LEU A 146 37.24 -23.68 1.42
N ARG A 147 38.11 -22.87 2.02
CA ARG A 147 39.57 -22.96 1.77
C ARG A 147 40.16 -24.26 2.30
N ASN A 148 39.66 -24.77 3.42
CA ASN A 148 40.11 -26.05 3.96
C ASN A 148 39.59 -27.23 3.14
N GLU A 149 38.32 -27.19 2.70
CA GLU A 149 37.76 -28.18 1.77
C GLU A 149 38.53 -28.19 0.45
N LEU A 150 38.88 -27.02 -0.10
CA LEU A 150 39.70 -26.91 -1.30
C LEU A 150 41.09 -27.52 -1.09
N LYS A 151 41.75 -27.25 0.04
CA LYS A 151 43.05 -27.85 0.39
C LYS A 151 42.96 -29.37 0.47
N ASN A 152 41.93 -29.88 1.14
CA ASN A 152 41.70 -31.32 1.24
C ASN A 152 41.42 -31.93 -0.13
N PHE A 153 40.62 -31.28 -0.97
CA PHE A 153 40.35 -31.73 -2.33
C PHE A 153 41.63 -31.80 -3.18
N ILE A 154 42.47 -30.77 -3.11
CA ILE A 154 43.73 -30.74 -3.86
C ILE A 154 44.67 -31.86 -3.39
N ARG A 155 44.83 -32.03 -2.08
CA ARG A 155 45.71 -33.04 -1.51
C ARG A 155 45.21 -34.45 -1.79
N ASP A 156 43.92 -34.71 -1.54
CA ASP A 156 43.38 -36.06 -1.46
C ASP A 156 42.90 -36.59 -2.82
N PHE A 157 42.70 -35.73 -3.83
CA PHE A 157 42.24 -36.14 -5.16
C PHE A 157 43.12 -35.56 -6.28
N LEU A 158 43.18 -34.23 -6.40
CA LEU A 158 43.76 -33.58 -7.57
C LEU A 158 45.27 -33.81 -7.72
N SER A 159 46.01 -33.83 -6.61
CA SER A 159 47.46 -34.02 -6.62
C SER A 159 47.86 -35.47 -6.91
N LEU A 160 47.02 -36.44 -6.55
CA LEU A 160 47.23 -37.86 -6.86
C LEU A 160 46.96 -38.14 -8.34
N ASP A 161 45.92 -37.53 -8.92
CA ASP A 161 45.57 -37.71 -10.33
C ASP A 161 46.55 -37.01 -11.30
N LEU A 162 47.23 -35.95 -10.83
CA LEU A 162 48.21 -35.19 -11.60
C LEU A 162 49.66 -35.64 -11.39
N ALA A 163 49.92 -36.53 -10.43
CA ALA A 163 51.27 -37.02 -10.15
C ALA A 163 51.73 -38.04 -11.20
N ASP A 164 52.72 -37.64 -12.00
CA ASP A 164 53.43 -38.52 -12.91
C ASP A 164 54.63 -39.20 -12.24
N SER A 165 55.18 -40.25 -12.87
CA SER A 165 56.35 -41.03 -12.40
C SER A 165 57.62 -40.23 -12.03
N GLN A 166 57.69 -38.94 -12.37
CA GLN A 166 58.83 -38.06 -12.12
C GLN A 166 58.65 -37.11 -10.91
N ASN A 167 57.42 -36.91 -10.42
CA ASN A 167 57.12 -35.95 -9.34
C ASN A 167 56.35 -36.64 -8.21
N THR A 168 56.62 -36.29 -6.95
CA THR A 168 55.82 -36.79 -5.83
C THR A 168 54.49 -36.04 -5.71
N ALA A 169 53.44 -36.70 -5.24
CA ALA A 169 52.12 -36.08 -5.05
C ALA A 169 52.18 -34.85 -4.12
N GLU A 170 53.08 -34.85 -3.13
CA GLU A 170 53.29 -33.71 -2.23
C GLU A 170 53.87 -32.47 -2.94
N GLN A 171 54.80 -32.67 -3.88
CA GLN A 171 55.37 -31.58 -4.69
C GLN A 171 54.30 -31.00 -5.62
N VAL A 172 53.52 -31.86 -6.29
CA VAL A 172 52.42 -31.43 -7.16
C VAL A 172 51.34 -30.70 -6.35
N CYS A 173 51.00 -31.18 -5.15
CA CYS A 173 50.06 -30.53 -4.25
C CYS A 173 50.51 -29.10 -3.89
N SER A 174 51.79 -28.90 -3.54
CA SER A 174 52.32 -27.57 -3.21
C SER A 174 52.28 -26.64 -4.42
N ASP A 175 52.70 -27.12 -5.59
CA ASP A 175 52.72 -26.32 -6.82
C ASP A 175 51.30 -25.92 -7.25
N VAL A 176 50.35 -26.85 -7.19
CA VAL A 176 48.94 -26.61 -7.52
C VAL A 176 48.32 -25.60 -6.55
N MET A 177 48.61 -25.72 -5.25
CA MET A 177 48.07 -24.80 -4.24
C MET A 177 48.54 -23.36 -4.48
N VAL A 178 49.84 -23.16 -4.77
CA VAL A 178 50.40 -21.83 -5.08
C VAL A 178 49.71 -21.21 -6.30
N VAL A 179 49.51 -22.00 -7.36
CA VAL A 179 48.84 -21.54 -8.58
C VAL A 179 47.38 -21.18 -8.32
N ILE A 180 46.64 -22.02 -7.58
CA ILE A 180 45.23 -21.77 -7.26
C ILE A 180 45.06 -20.56 -6.34
N GLU A 181 45.94 -20.36 -5.35
CA GLU A 181 45.90 -19.16 -4.50
C GLU A 181 46.15 -17.88 -5.31
N ARG A 182 47.10 -17.91 -6.26
CA ARG A 182 47.33 -16.77 -7.17
C ARG A 182 46.12 -16.50 -8.07
N LEU A 183 45.45 -17.55 -8.56
CA LEU A 183 44.23 -17.41 -9.35
C LEU A 183 43.05 -16.84 -8.54
N ILE A 184 42.82 -17.33 -7.32
CA ILE A 184 41.74 -16.87 -6.43
C ILE A 184 41.96 -15.40 -6.01
N ASN A 185 43.22 -14.98 -5.82
CA ASN A 185 43.56 -13.61 -5.46
C ASN A 185 43.64 -12.65 -6.67
N TYR A 186 43.17 -13.07 -7.86
CA TYR A 186 43.16 -12.26 -9.08
C TYR A 186 44.54 -11.70 -9.48
N ASP A 187 45.60 -12.51 -9.40
CA ASP A 187 46.93 -12.09 -9.86
C ASP A 187 46.92 -11.75 -11.36
N THR A 188 47.24 -10.50 -11.69
CA THR A 188 47.26 -9.99 -13.07
C THR A 188 48.53 -10.37 -13.83
N ASN A 189 49.56 -10.86 -13.13
CA ASN A 189 50.86 -11.20 -13.69
C ASN A 189 51.06 -12.72 -13.90
N LEU A 190 50.02 -13.53 -13.65
CA LEU A 190 50.12 -14.97 -13.84
C LEU A 190 50.22 -15.30 -15.33
N THR A 191 51.33 -15.93 -15.73
CA THR A 191 51.62 -16.30 -17.11
C THR A 191 51.52 -17.80 -17.32
N THR A 192 51.37 -18.24 -18.57
CA THR A 192 51.40 -19.67 -18.91
C THR A 192 52.72 -20.36 -18.56
N THR A 193 53.80 -19.59 -18.39
CA THR A 193 55.12 -20.09 -17.96
C THR A 193 55.23 -20.32 -16.46
N ASP A 194 54.31 -19.75 -15.66
CA ASP A 194 54.25 -19.96 -14.20
C ASP A 194 53.58 -21.29 -13.82
N PHE A 195 53.06 -22.03 -14.81
CA PHE A 195 52.58 -23.39 -14.64
C PHE A 195 53.74 -24.36 -14.89
N PRO A 196 54.40 -24.89 -13.83
CA PRO A 196 55.45 -25.89 -13.98
C PRO A 196 54.92 -27.14 -14.72
N PRO A 197 55.81 -27.99 -15.26
CA PRO A 197 55.42 -29.23 -15.93
C PRO A 197 54.45 -30.10 -15.11
N SER A 198 54.60 -30.09 -13.78
CA SER A 198 53.76 -30.75 -12.79
C SER A 198 52.30 -30.26 -12.77
N THR A 199 52.03 -29.00 -13.14
CA THR A 199 50.69 -28.39 -13.06
C THR A 199 50.05 -28.13 -14.42
N LYS A 200 50.64 -28.63 -15.51
CA LYS A 200 50.06 -28.51 -16.86
C LYS A 200 48.70 -29.20 -17.01
N GLY A 201 48.46 -30.28 -16.26
CA GLY A 201 47.15 -30.95 -16.23
C GLY A 201 46.07 -30.06 -15.61
N LEU A 202 46.40 -29.30 -14.55
CA LEU A 202 45.52 -28.28 -13.98
C LEU A 202 45.21 -27.19 -15.00
N PHE A 203 46.22 -26.65 -15.69
CA PHE A 203 45.99 -25.64 -16.73
C PHE A 203 45.02 -26.14 -17.81
N ARG A 204 45.19 -27.39 -18.27
CA ARG A 204 44.29 -28.01 -19.25
C ARG A 204 42.87 -28.19 -18.70
N LEU A 205 42.74 -28.56 -17.44
CA LEU A 205 41.45 -28.75 -16.77
C LEU A 205 40.71 -27.42 -16.61
N LEU A 206 41.40 -26.37 -16.17
CA LEU A 206 40.84 -25.02 -16.07
C LEU A 206 40.43 -24.45 -17.43
N LEU A 207 41.25 -24.69 -18.47
CA LEU A 207 40.94 -24.26 -19.83
C LEU A 207 39.75 -25.02 -20.42
N ARG A 208 39.69 -26.34 -20.25
CA ARG A 208 38.56 -27.16 -20.72
C ARG A 208 37.27 -26.88 -19.94
N GLY A 209 37.41 -26.54 -18.66
CA GLY A 209 36.29 -26.12 -17.81
C GLY A 209 35.81 -24.70 -18.08
N ASN A 210 36.43 -23.96 -19.00
CA ASN A 210 36.16 -22.55 -19.27
C ASN A 210 36.21 -21.67 -18.00
N LEU A 211 37.08 -22.01 -17.05
CA LEU A 211 37.23 -21.30 -15.77
C LEU A 211 38.32 -20.22 -15.82
N ILE A 212 39.07 -20.15 -16.93
CA ILE A 212 40.14 -19.18 -17.14
C ILE A 212 40.01 -18.52 -18.51
N THR A 213 40.42 -17.26 -18.59
CA THR A 213 40.56 -16.47 -19.80
C THR A 213 42.03 -16.22 -20.09
N LEU A 214 42.38 -16.24 -21.37
CA LEU A 214 43.74 -15.99 -21.85
C LEU A 214 43.77 -14.62 -22.52
N ASN A 215 44.55 -13.70 -21.95
CA ASN A 215 44.81 -12.40 -22.55
C ASN A 215 46.22 -12.39 -23.13
N GLU A 216 46.31 -12.24 -24.45
CA GLU A 216 47.60 -12.12 -25.14
C GLU A 216 48.03 -10.65 -25.18
N VAL A 217 49.15 -10.34 -24.53
CA VAL A 217 49.78 -9.01 -24.62
C VAL A 217 51.20 -9.22 -25.15
N GLY A 218 51.36 -9.06 -26.46
CA GLY A 218 52.62 -9.37 -27.15
C GLY A 218 52.91 -10.88 -27.19
N ASP A 219 54.13 -11.27 -26.82
CA ASP A 219 54.59 -12.68 -26.81
C ASP A 219 54.28 -13.41 -25.49
N LYS A 220 53.57 -12.75 -24.56
CA LYS A 220 53.21 -13.30 -23.25
C LYS A 220 51.70 -13.53 -23.14
N ARG A 221 51.34 -14.74 -22.72
CA ARG A 221 49.96 -15.16 -22.45
C ARG A 221 49.69 -15.08 -20.95
N TYR A 222 48.81 -14.15 -20.57
CA TYR A 222 48.38 -13.98 -19.19
C TYR A 222 47.11 -14.80 -18.94
N VAL A 223 47.08 -15.48 -17.80
CA VAL A 223 45.97 -16.33 -17.37
C VAL A 223 45.19 -15.60 -16.29
N LYS A 224 43.89 -15.39 -16.51
CA LYS A 224 42.99 -14.81 -15.51
C LYS A 224 41.84 -15.75 -15.21
N LEU A 225 41.45 -15.87 -13.94
CA LEU A 225 40.24 -16.57 -13.57
C LEU A 225 39.01 -15.80 -14.11
N THR A 226 37.99 -16.49 -14.60
CA THR A 226 36.70 -15.85 -14.91
C THR A 226 36.13 -15.20 -13.65
N ASP A 227 35.53 -14.03 -13.81
CA ASP A 227 34.94 -13.31 -12.69
C ASP A 227 33.59 -13.92 -12.31
N PHE A 228 33.61 -14.78 -11.29
CA PHE A 228 32.41 -15.37 -10.71
C PHE A 228 31.63 -14.42 -9.78
N ALA A 229 32.17 -13.22 -9.50
CA ALA A 229 31.53 -12.19 -8.69
C ALA A 229 30.82 -11.12 -9.54
N SER A 230 31.18 -10.99 -10.82
CA SER A 230 30.46 -10.10 -11.75
C SER A 230 29.04 -10.61 -12.00
N THR A 231 28.05 -9.77 -11.73
CA THR A 231 26.63 -10.00 -12.05
C THR A 231 26.25 -9.41 -13.40
N GLU A 232 27.24 -9.04 -14.22
CA GLU A 232 27.00 -8.66 -15.60
C GLU A 232 26.47 -9.88 -16.34
N VAL A 233 25.17 -9.85 -16.55
CA VAL A 233 24.36 -10.82 -17.28
C VAL A 233 25.01 -11.06 -18.65
N VAL A 234 25.53 -12.26 -18.85
CA VAL A 234 25.77 -12.82 -20.20
C VAL A 234 24.43 -13.25 -20.78
#